data_AF-A0A0A9DGG0-F1
#
_entry.id   AF-A0A0A9DGG0-F1
#
_cell.length_a   1.000
_cell.length_b   1.000
_cell.length_c   1.000
_cell.angle_alpha   90.00
_cell.angle_beta   90.00
_cell.angle_gamma   90.00
#
_symmetry.space_group_name_H-M   'P 1'
#
loop_
_entity.id
_entity.type
_entity.pdbx_description
1 polymer ?
#
loop_
_entity_poly.entity_id
_entity_poly.type
_entity_poly.pdbx_seq_one_letter_code
_entity_poly.pdbx_strand_id
1 'polypeptide(L)'
;MLVIPELEQEVKLLSESKSTRKELRHLRMERDSIEDRIHHLEWSLKFEDLTGNQKEKLLSEHDKLLEKRENVRRLHQEAQREHHQKFHKVWGQLMKTGYQNSRFAHQVERFACLYSSQVTNFGLYSPNKYYRPSEDYMPHEFDVLEL
;
A
#
# COMPACT_ATOMS: atom_id res chain seq x y z
N MET A 1 -23.84 11.46 -9.25
CA MET A 1 -22.69 11.54 -10.17
C MET A 1 -21.82 12.68 -9.70
N LEU A 2 -20.50 12.49 -9.63
CA LEU A 2 -19.55 13.52 -9.17
C LEU A 2 -18.47 13.78 -10.23
N VAL A 3 -18.15 15.05 -10.46
CA VAL A 3 -17.07 15.45 -11.38
C VAL A 3 -15.88 15.86 -10.53
N ILE A 4 -14.71 15.28 -10.78
CA ILE A 4 -13.48 15.47 -10.01
C ILE A 4 -12.34 15.79 -10.99
N PRO A 5 -12.14 17.07 -11.35
CA PRO A 5 -11.15 17.48 -12.35
C PRO A 5 -9.73 16.95 -12.06
N GLU A 6 -9.35 16.89 -10.79
CA GLU A 6 -8.03 16.44 -10.33
C GLU A 6 -7.75 14.96 -10.66
N LEU A 7 -8.80 14.16 -10.90
CA LEU A 7 -8.70 12.75 -11.22
C LEU A 7 -7.86 12.48 -12.48
N GLU A 8 -7.93 13.38 -13.47
CA GLU A 8 -7.19 13.22 -14.73
C GLU A 8 -5.68 13.22 -14.50
N GLN A 9 -5.18 14.18 -13.72
CA GLN A 9 -3.78 14.26 -13.34
C GLN A 9 -3.38 13.07 -12.44
N GLU A 10 -4.24 12.69 -11.49
CA GLU A 10 -3.97 11.57 -10.60
C GLU A 10 -3.80 10.27 -11.40
N VAL A 11 -4.75 9.93 -12.27
CA VAL A 11 -4.70 8.71 -13.12
C VAL A 11 -3.45 8.69 -14.01
N LYS A 12 -3.06 9.82 -14.60
CA LYS A 12 -1.82 9.93 -15.38
C LYS A 12 -0.59 9.56 -14.54
N LEU A 13 -0.42 10.20 -13.38
CA LEU A 13 0.68 9.92 -12.46
C LEU A 13 0.65 8.47 -11.92
N LEU A 14 -0.54 7.89 -11.70
CA LEU A 14 -0.68 6.49 -11.31
C LEU A 14 -0.14 5.55 -12.39
N SER A 15 -0.38 5.88 -13.65
CA SER A 15 0.10 5.07 -14.78
C SER A 15 1.61 5.14 -14.97
N GLU A 16 2.20 6.31 -14.74
CA GLU A 16 3.66 6.54 -14.82
C GLU A 16 4.41 5.93 -13.63
N SER A 17 3.79 5.87 -12.44
CA SER A 17 4.42 5.40 -11.19
C SER A 17 4.22 3.91 -10.88
N LYS A 18 3.84 3.09 -11.88
CA LYS A 18 3.58 1.65 -11.71
C LYS A 18 4.79 0.88 -11.15
N SER A 19 6.00 1.16 -11.63
CA SER A 19 7.23 0.51 -11.17
C SER A 19 7.52 0.83 -9.70
N THR A 20 7.50 2.11 -9.33
CA THR A 20 7.69 2.57 -7.95
C THR A 20 6.69 1.95 -6.99
N ARG A 21 5.42 1.79 -7.39
CA ARG A 21 4.41 1.12 -6.56
C ARG A 21 4.72 -0.37 -6.33
N LYS A 22 5.23 -1.08 -7.34
CA LYS A 22 5.66 -2.48 -7.19
C LYS A 22 6.82 -2.60 -6.22
N GLU A 23 7.80 -1.71 -6.33
CA GLU A 23 8.94 -1.65 -5.41
C GLU A 23 8.51 -1.37 -3.97
N LEU A 24 7.62 -0.39 -3.75
CA LEU A 24 7.06 -0.11 -2.43
C LEU A 24 6.30 -1.31 -1.83
N ARG A 25 5.54 -2.05 -2.66
CA ARG A 25 4.88 -3.30 -2.23
C ARG A 25 5.91 -4.35 -1.82
N HIS A 26 6.98 -4.52 -2.59
CA HIS A 26 8.05 -5.47 -2.27
C HIS A 26 8.78 -5.11 -0.97
N LEU A 27 9.22 -3.86 -0.81
CA LEU A 27 9.90 -3.41 0.41
C LEU A 27 9.05 -3.61 1.66
N ARG A 28 7.73 -3.43 1.54
CA ARG A 28 6.79 -3.72 2.63
C ARG A 28 6.72 -5.21 2.95
N MET A 29 6.49 -6.05 1.95
CA MET A 29 6.45 -7.51 2.16
C MET A 29 7.74 -8.02 2.80
N GLU A 30 8.88 -7.50 2.36
CA GLU A 30 10.18 -7.82 2.97
C GLU A 30 10.23 -7.37 4.43
N ARG A 31 9.83 -6.13 4.73
CA ARG A 31 9.79 -5.64 6.11
C ARG A 31 8.88 -6.50 7.00
N ASP A 32 7.67 -6.81 6.54
CA ASP A 32 6.70 -7.58 7.31
C ASP A 32 7.26 -9.00 7.60
N SER A 33 7.91 -9.64 6.63
CA SER A 33 8.60 -10.93 6.83
C SER A 33 9.76 -10.87 7.84
N ILE A 34 10.49 -9.74 7.88
CA ILE A 34 11.58 -9.52 8.83
C ILE A 34 11.00 -9.31 10.24
N GLU A 35 9.92 -8.53 10.37
CA GLU A 35 9.24 -8.30 11.65
C GLU A 35 8.69 -9.61 12.23
N ASP A 36 8.03 -10.45 11.41
CA ASP A 36 7.55 -11.76 11.85
C ASP A 36 8.70 -12.65 12.35
N ARG A 37 9.83 -12.68 11.62
CA ARG A 37 11.01 -13.44 12.04
C ARG A 37 11.59 -12.93 13.35
N ILE A 38 11.68 -11.61 13.53
CA ILE A 38 12.14 -10.99 14.79
C ILE A 38 11.22 -11.39 15.94
N HIS A 39 9.90 -11.30 15.77
CA HIS A 39 8.94 -11.68 16.80
C HIS A 39 9.07 -13.16 17.20
N HIS A 40 9.27 -14.05 16.22
CA HIS A 40 9.53 -15.46 16.49
C HIS A 40 10.82 -15.69 17.29
N LEU A 41 11.92 -15.03 16.93
CA LEU A 41 13.18 -15.14 17.64
C LEU A 41 13.07 -14.61 19.08
N GLU A 42 12.41 -13.46 19.27
CA GLU A 42 12.17 -12.89 20.60
C GLU A 42 11.31 -13.80 21.47
N TRP A 43 10.34 -14.48 20.88
CA TRP A 43 9.53 -15.48 21.56
C TRP A 43 10.38 -16.67 22.01
N SER A 44 11.14 -17.29 21.10
CA SER A 44 12.02 -18.41 21.43
C SER A 44 13.04 -18.04 22.51
N LEU A 45 13.65 -16.85 22.43
CA LEU A 45 14.61 -16.37 23.44
C LEU A 45 14.02 -16.19 24.85
N LYS A 46 12.71 -15.91 24.96
CA LYS A 46 12.02 -15.68 26.24
C LYS A 46 11.46 -16.95 26.87
N PHE A 47 10.97 -17.88 26.04
CA PHE A 47 10.15 -19.00 26.51
C PHE A 47 10.77 -20.38 26.28
N GLU A 48 11.85 -20.52 25.49
CA GLU A 48 12.54 -21.79 25.30
C GLU A 48 13.78 -21.92 26.22
N ASP A 49 13.96 -23.09 26.82
CA ASP A 49 15.17 -23.44 27.57
C ASP A 49 16.34 -23.72 26.61
N LEU A 50 17.01 -22.66 26.19
CA LEU A 50 18.11 -22.69 25.24
C LEU A 50 19.47 -22.82 25.96
N THR A 51 20.36 -23.66 25.41
CA THR A 51 21.76 -23.70 25.86
C THR A 51 22.47 -22.37 25.53
N GLY A 52 23.50 -22.00 26.31
CA GLY A 52 24.19 -20.71 26.14
C GLY A 52 24.70 -20.43 24.72
N ASN A 53 25.22 -21.46 24.05
CA ASN A 53 25.71 -21.37 22.66
C ASN A 53 24.57 -21.20 21.63
N GLN A 54 23.38 -21.76 21.89
CA GLN A 54 22.19 -21.53 21.05
C GLN A 54 21.65 -20.12 21.23
N LYS A 55 21.64 -19.62 22.47
CA LYS A 55 21.19 -18.27 22.80
C LYS A 55 22.05 -17.20 22.12
N GLU A 56 23.38 -17.35 22.15
CA GLU A 56 24.31 -16.42 21.48
C GLU A 56 24.09 -16.41 19.96
N LYS A 57 23.87 -17.56 19.33
CA LYS A 57 23.57 -17.63 17.89
C LYS A 57 22.27 -16.90 17.54
N LEU A 58 21.20 -17.13 18.31
CA LEU A 58 19.91 -16.48 18.08
C LEU A 58 19.98 -14.96 18.30
N LEU A 59 20.73 -14.49 19.30
CA LEU A 59 20.99 -13.07 19.51
C LEU A 59 21.74 -12.47 18.32
N SER A 60 22.75 -13.16 17.79
CA SER A 60 23.48 -12.68 16.61
C SER A 60 22.63 -12.62 15.34
N GLU A 61 21.64 -13.51 15.20
CA GLU A 61 20.66 -13.48 14.11
C GLU A 61 19.67 -12.32 14.30
N HIS A 62 19.21 -12.12 15.53
CA HIS A 62 18.30 -11.02 15.90
C HIS A 62 18.93 -9.65 15.60
N ASP A 63 20.18 -9.42 15.99
CA ASP A 63 20.90 -8.17 15.71
C ASP A 63 21.02 -7.90 14.20
N LYS A 64 21.35 -8.92 13.40
CA LYS A 64 21.41 -8.80 11.94
C LYS A 64 20.05 -8.45 11.32
N LEU A 65 18.98 -9.04 11.84
CA LEU A 65 17.63 -8.75 11.37
C LEU A 65 17.17 -7.35 11.76
N LEU A 66 17.57 -6.84 12.92
CA LEU A 66 17.32 -5.45 13.31
C LEU A 66 18.02 -4.47 12.36
N GLU A 67 19.30 -4.70 12.05
CA GLU A 67 20.01 -3.87 11.06
C GLU A 67 19.33 -3.92 9.69
N LYS A 68 18.93 -5.11 9.25
CA LYS A 68 18.20 -5.28 7.98
C LYS A 68 16.87 -4.53 7.99
N ARG A 69 16.11 -4.63 9.08
CA ARG A 69 14.82 -3.93 9.27
C ARG A 69 14.99 -2.42 9.12
N GLU A 70 15.98 -1.84 9.78
CA GLU A 70 16.21 -0.38 9.69
C GLU A 70 16.63 0.04 8.28
N ASN A 71 17.44 -0.78 7.58
CA ASN A 71 17.80 -0.49 6.20
C ASN A 71 16.58 -0.51 5.26
N VAL A 72 15.75 -1.55 5.33
CA VAL A 72 14.52 -1.67 4.52
C VAL A 72 13.54 -0.54 4.86
N ARG A 73 13.41 -0.19 6.14
CA ARG A 73 12.58 0.94 6.59
C ARG A 73 13.03 2.25 5.96
N ARG A 74 14.33 2.55 5.96
CA ARG A 74 14.88 3.76 5.34
C ARG A 74 14.59 3.80 3.84
N LEU A 75 14.89 2.71 3.12
CA LEU A 75 14.63 2.59 1.68
C LEU A 75 13.15 2.80 1.36
N HIS A 76 12.26 2.18 2.14
CA HIS A 76 10.81 2.36 1.98
C HIS A 76 10.39 3.81 2.22
N GLN A 77 10.91 4.48 3.25
CA GLN A 77 10.60 5.89 3.53
C GLN A 77 11.05 6.83 2.40
N GLU A 78 12.25 6.61 1.87
CA GLU A 78 12.81 7.39 0.75
C GLU A 78 11.99 7.20 -0.52
N ALA A 79 11.72 5.94 -0.91
CA ALA A 79 10.90 5.62 -2.07
C ALA A 79 9.47 6.17 -1.93
N GLN A 80 8.89 6.10 -0.73
CA GLN A 80 7.55 6.63 -0.46
C GLN A 80 7.53 8.15 -0.58
N ARG A 81 8.58 8.84 -0.10
CA ARG A 81 8.70 10.29 -0.21
C ARG A 81 8.84 10.73 -1.66
N GLU A 82 9.68 10.05 -2.45
CA GLU A 82 9.83 10.33 -3.88
C GLU A 82 8.50 10.12 -4.62
N HIS A 83 7.79 9.02 -4.31
CA HIS A 83 6.47 8.75 -4.88
C HIS A 83 5.46 9.84 -4.53
N HIS A 84 5.41 10.27 -3.27
CA HIS A 84 4.51 11.31 -2.81
C HIS A 84 4.75 12.66 -3.49
N GLN A 85 6.02 13.02 -3.72
CA GLN A 85 6.41 14.26 -4.40
C GLN A 85 5.99 14.34 -5.86
N LYS A 86 5.69 13.21 -6.51
CA LYS A 86 5.15 13.18 -7.89
C LYS A 86 3.70 13.72 -7.95
N PHE A 87 2.98 13.67 -6.84
CA PHE A 87 1.63 14.25 -6.70
C PHE A 87 1.72 15.67 -6.12
N HIS A 88 0.71 16.09 -5.34
CA HIS A 88 0.77 17.36 -4.67
C HIS A 88 1.91 17.38 -3.62
N LYS A 89 2.80 18.37 -3.70
CA LYS A 89 4.02 18.44 -2.87
C LYS A 89 3.79 18.35 -1.35
N VAL A 90 2.63 18.84 -0.89
CA VAL A 90 2.28 18.91 0.54
C VAL A 90 1.28 17.83 0.95
N TRP A 91 0.38 17.43 0.04
CA TRP A 91 -0.80 16.63 0.38
C TRP A 91 -0.77 15.23 -0.24
N GLY A 92 0.05 15.01 -1.27
CA GLY A 92 0.15 13.75 -1.98
C GLY A 92 -1.03 13.46 -2.89
N GLN A 93 -1.47 12.21 -2.87
CA GLN A 93 -2.62 11.71 -3.63
C GLN A 93 -3.92 12.22 -3.02
N LEU A 94 -4.87 12.60 -3.88
CA LEU A 94 -6.19 13.05 -3.44
C LEU A 94 -7.02 11.86 -2.91
N MET A 95 -6.92 10.70 -3.57
CA MET A 95 -7.75 9.53 -3.23
C MET A 95 -7.13 8.62 -2.16
N LYS A 96 -5.86 8.79 -1.81
CA LYS A 96 -5.14 7.88 -0.90
C LYS A 96 -4.35 8.63 0.16
N THR A 97 -4.50 8.19 1.41
CA THR A 97 -3.63 8.58 2.54
C THR A 97 -2.75 7.40 2.90
N GLY A 98 -1.57 7.33 2.28
CA GLY A 98 -0.72 6.14 2.35
C GLY A 98 -1.39 4.95 1.65
N TYR A 99 -1.75 3.92 2.42
CA TYR A 99 -2.41 2.71 1.89
C TYR A 99 -3.93 2.71 2.06
N GLN A 100 -4.46 3.62 2.88
CA GLN A 100 -5.89 3.75 3.12
C GLN A 100 -6.52 4.75 2.15
N ASN A 101 -7.83 4.62 1.94
CA ASN A 101 -8.59 5.64 1.23
C ASN A 101 -8.55 6.94 2.03
N SER A 102 -8.39 8.06 1.32
CA SER A 102 -8.51 9.37 1.96
C SER A 102 -9.95 9.60 2.41
N ARG A 103 -10.16 10.58 3.30
CA ARG A 103 -11.53 10.99 3.66
C ARG A 103 -12.34 11.43 2.45
N PHE A 104 -11.70 12.10 1.49
CA PHE A 104 -12.35 12.47 0.24
C PHE A 104 -12.74 11.24 -0.58
N ALA A 105 -11.85 10.26 -0.75
CA ALA A 105 -12.17 9.02 -1.46
C ALA A 105 -13.36 8.29 -0.82
N HIS A 106 -13.42 8.21 0.51
CA HIS A 106 -14.56 7.64 1.20
C HIS A 106 -15.87 8.43 0.96
N GLN A 107 -15.81 9.75 0.83
CA GLN A 107 -16.97 10.55 0.46
C GLN A 107 -17.40 10.25 -0.98
N VAL A 108 -16.45 10.16 -1.92
CA VAL A 108 -16.74 9.82 -3.32
C VAL A 108 -17.41 8.44 -3.40
N GLU A 109 -16.83 7.43 -2.77
CA GLU A 109 -17.35 6.07 -2.69
C GLU A 109 -18.77 6.02 -2.12
N ARG A 110 -19.03 6.77 -1.04
CA ARG A 110 -20.33 6.77 -0.37
C ARG A 110 -21.42 7.55 -1.09
N PHE A 111 -21.07 8.68 -1.70
CA PHE A 111 -22.07 9.64 -2.22
C PHE A 111 -22.20 9.63 -3.73
N ALA A 112 -21.23 9.09 -4.48
CA ALA A 112 -21.25 9.10 -5.93
C ALA A 112 -21.32 7.69 -6.52
N CYS A 113 -22.49 7.31 -7.06
CA CYS A 113 -22.62 6.05 -7.81
C CYS A 113 -21.73 6.01 -9.06
N LEU A 114 -21.36 7.18 -9.60
CA LEU A 114 -20.46 7.36 -10.74
C LEU A 114 -19.63 8.62 -10.50
N TYR A 115 -18.35 8.57 -10.86
CA TYR A 115 -17.46 9.73 -10.87
C TYR A 115 -16.60 9.76 -12.13
N SER A 116 -16.21 10.95 -12.57
CA SER A 116 -15.33 11.15 -13.73
C SER A 116 -14.59 12.48 -13.65
N SER A 117 -13.54 12.68 -14.45
CA SER A 117 -12.83 13.98 -14.49
C SER A 117 -13.63 15.09 -15.15
N GLN A 118 -14.41 14.75 -16.18
CA GLN A 118 -15.20 15.68 -16.97
C GLN A 118 -16.56 15.05 -17.34
N VAL A 119 -17.60 15.87 -17.50
CA VAL A 119 -18.94 15.41 -17.89
C VAL A 119 -18.94 14.84 -19.32
N THR A 120 -18.11 15.42 -20.19
CA THR A 120 -17.94 15.00 -21.60
C THR A 120 -17.52 13.54 -21.74
N ASN A 121 -16.84 12.97 -20.74
CA ASN A 121 -16.47 11.55 -20.73
C ASN A 121 -17.69 10.62 -20.82
N PHE A 122 -18.86 11.04 -20.32
CA PHE A 122 -20.09 10.24 -20.45
C PHE A 122 -20.65 10.25 -21.86
N GLY A 123 -20.37 11.28 -22.65
CA GLY A 123 -20.74 11.34 -24.08
C GLY A 123 -20.02 10.31 -24.95
N LEU A 124 -18.93 9.71 -24.44
CA LEU A 124 -18.21 8.63 -25.11
C LEU A 124 -18.90 7.26 -24.95
N TYR A 125 -19.92 7.17 -24.10
CA TYR A 125 -20.67 5.95 -23.86
C TYR A 125 -22.07 6.03 -24.45
N SER A 126 -22.62 4.85 -24.79
CA SER A 126 -24.01 4.74 -25.22
C SER A 126 -24.96 5.29 -24.15
N PRO A 127 -26.00 6.06 -24.50
CA PRO A 127 -27.05 6.48 -23.56
C PRO A 127 -27.74 5.32 -22.85
N ASN A 128 -27.72 4.12 -23.45
CA ASN A 128 -28.31 2.90 -22.89
C ASN A 128 -27.31 2.08 -22.05
N LYS A 129 -26.13 2.62 -21.73
CA LYS A 129 -25.10 1.90 -20.99
C LYS A 129 -25.55 1.63 -19.55
N TYR A 130 -25.51 0.35 -19.16
CA TYR A 130 -25.69 -0.09 -17.78
C TYR A 130 -24.33 -0.15 -17.07
N TYR A 131 -24.16 0.66 -16.02
CA TYR A 131 -22.94 0.66 -15.22
C TYR A 131 -23.04 -0.39 -14.11
N ARG A 132 -21.98 -1.19 -13.94
CA ARG A 132 -21.88 -2.20 -12.88
C ARG A 132 -20.65 -1.89 -12.02
N PRO A 133 -20.77 -1.94 -10.68
CA PRO A 133 -19.60 -1.86 -9.81
C PRO A 133 -18.74 -3.12 -9.96
N SER A 134 -17.47 -3.01 -9.58
CA SER A 134 -16.63 -4.19 -9.31
C SER A 134 -17.06 -4.87 -8.02
N GLU A 135 -16.69 -6.13 -7.85
CA GLU A 135 -16.83 -6.84 -6.57
C GLU A 135 -15.95 -6.19 -5.50
N ASP A 136 -16.51 -6.05 -4.29
CA ASP A 136 -15.79 -5.57 -3.11
C ASP A 136 -15.13 -6.76 -2.42
N TYR A 137 -13.86 -6.60 -2.03
CA TYR A 137 -13.09 -7.67 -1.40
C TYR A 137 -12.75 -7.36 0.05
N MET A 138 -12.85 -8.37 0.90
CA MET A 138 -12.47 -8.39 2.30
C MET A 138 -11.04 -8.91 2.48
N PRO A 139 -10.35 -8.57 3.60
CA PRO A 139 -8.95 -8.95 3.80
C PRO A 139 -8.63 -10.44 3.67
N HIS A 140 -9.54 -11.32 4.07
CA HIS A 140 -9.34 -12.77 4.02
C HIS A 140 -9.54 -13.36 2.61
N GLU A 141 -10.10 -12.60 1.68
CA GLU A 141 -10.36 -13.05 0.31
C GLU A 141 -9.13 -12.88 -0.58
N PHE A 142 -8.22 -11.95 -0.25
CA PHE A 142 -7.02 -11.71 -1.04
C PHE A 142 -6.09 -12.93 -1.12
N ASP A 143 -5.94 -13.68 -0.03
CA ASP A 143 -5.10 -14.88 0.00
C ASP A 143 -5.72 -16.07 -0.73
N VAL A 144 -7.06 -16.12 -0.80
CA VAL A 144 -7.82 -17.22 -1.41
C VAL A 144 -7.98 -17.02 -2.92
N LEU A 145 -8.14 -15.77 -3.36
CA LEU A 145 -8.46 -15.43 -4.75
C LEU A 145 -7.22 -15.08 -5.59
N GLU A 146 -6.01 -15.15 -5.02
CA GLU A 146 -4.75 -14.80 -5.69
C GLU A 146 -4.75 -13.40 -6.35
N LEU A 147 -5.34 -12.40 -5.66
CA LEU A 147 -5.53 -11.02 -6.16
C LEU A 147 -4.34 -10.07 -5.90
#